data_AF-I0GRW7-F1
#
_entry.id   AF-I0GRW7-F1
#
_cell.length_a   1.000
_cell.length_b   1.000
_cell.length_c   1.000
_cell.angle_alpha   90.00
_cell.angle_beta   90.00
_cell.angle_gamma   90.00
#
_symmetry.space_group_name_H-M   'P 1'
#
loop_
_entity.id
_entity.type
_entity.pdbx_description
1 polymer ?
#
loop_
_entity_poly.entity_id
_entity_poly.type
_entity_poly.pdbx_seq_one_letter_code
_entity_poly.pdbx_strand_id
1 'polypeptide(L)'
;MSKKRKIIKIPINTAVQTYKGIRLMCIDRDDYHVKFAKRFTINGTNQNVWIPNKHLAPDGTLKQGENIDYVFMKSRRQCEIAGVNLREVWSWDIQNGDKDIWE
;
A
#
# COMPACT_ATOMS: atom_id res chain seq x y z
N MET A 1 40.60 -5.17 4.03
CA MET A 1 39.87 -5.05 2.74
C MET A 1 38.41 -5.43 2.96
N SER A 2 37.49 -4.45 2.97
CA SER A 2 36.06 -4.73 3.13
C SER A 2 35.53 -5.35 1.84
N LYS A 3 35.03 -6.59 1.91
CA LYS A 3 34.34 -7.23 0.78
C LYS A 3 33.06 -6.42 0.51
N LYS A 4 33.03 -5.64 -0.57
CA LYS A 4 31.79 -4.98 -1.03
C LYS A 4 30.76 -6.08 -1.29
N ARG A 5 29.73 -6.17 -0.44
CA ARG A 5 28.60 -7.07 -0.67
C ARG A 5 27.90 -6.62 -1.96
N LYS A 6 27.69 -7.54 -2.92
CA LYS A 6 26.81 -7.29 -4.06
C LYS A 6 25.42 -7.02 -3.50
N ILE A 7 24.92 -5.80 -3.68
CA ILE A 7 23.53 -5.47 -3.37
C ILE A 7 22.69 -6.15 -4.45
N ILE A 8 21.92 -7.16 -4.07
CA ILE A 8 20.95 -7.78 -4.97
C ILE A 8 19.74 -6.84 -4.99
N LYS A 9 19.51 -6.16 -6.12
CA LYS A 9 18.30 -5.38 -6.33
C LYS A 9 17.14 -6.35 -6.49
N ILE A 10 16.22 -6.35 -5.52
CA ILE A 10 14.98 -7.11 -5.61
C ILE A 10 14.07 -6.36 -6.61
N PRO A 11 13.60 -7.00 -7.68
CA PRO A 11 12.66 -6.37 -8.61
C PRO A 11 11.37 -6.00 -7.88
N ILE A 12 10.83 -4.82 -8.17
CA ILE A 12 9.59 -4.35 -7.56
C ILE A 12 8.39 -5.03 -8.21
N ASN A 13 7.45 -5.49 -7.40
CA ASN A 13 6.17 -6.00 -7.86
C ASN A 13 5.25 -4.85 -8.29
N THR A 14 5.21 -4.59 -9.59
CA THR A 14 4.34 -3.59 -10.21
C THR A 14 3.01 -4.16 -10.70
N ALA A 15 2.66 -5.40 -10.32
CA ALA A 15 1.34 -5.95 -10.62
C ALA A 15 0.25 -5.25 -9.80
N VAL A 16 -0.99 -5.34 -10.28
CA VAL A 16 -2.17 -4.86 -9.54
C VAL A 16 -2.39 -5.77 -8.33
N GLN A 17 -2.50 -5.16 -7.16
CA GLN A 17 -2.81 -5.79 -5.89
C GLN A 17 -4.11 -5.18 -5.34
N THR A 18 -4.81 -5.88 -4.46
CA THR A 18 -6.10 -5.43 -3.94
C THR A 18 -6.09 -5.41 -2.41
N TYR A 19 -6.52 -4.29 -1.82
CA TYR A 19 -6.76 -4.15 -0.38
C TYR A 19 -8.19 -3.69 -0.15
N LYS A 20 -9.04 -4.52 0.46
CA LYS A 20 -10.47 -4.21 0.71
C LYS A 20 -11.18 -3.58 -0.50
N GLY A 21 -10.95 -4.14 -1.69
CA GLY A 21 -11.50 -3.64 -2.96
C GLY A 21 -10.74 -2.46 -3.60
N ILE A 22 -9.79 -1.84 -2.90
CA ILE A 22 -8.93 -0.78 -3.44
C ILE A 22 -7.80 -1.40 -4.27
N ARG A 23 -7.74 -1.03 -5.55
CA ARG A 23 -6.66 -1.43 -6.46
C ARG A 23 -5.40 -0.60 -6.20
N LEU A 24 -4.29 -1.28 -5.99
CA LEU A 24 -3.00 -0.69 -5.66
C LEU A 24 -1.92 -1.23 -6.59
N MET A 25 -0.99 -0.38 -7.00
CA MET A 25 0.15 -0.79 -7.82
C MET A 25 1.42 -0.10 -7.33
N CYS A 26 2.47 -0.88 -7.01
CA CYS A 26 3.73 -0.31 -6.56
C CYS A 26 4.43 0.39 -7.71
N ILE A 27 5.00 1.57 -7.46
CA ILE A 27 5.77 2.32 -8.45
C ILE A 27 7.23 1.86 -8.36
N ASP A 28 7.83 1.40 -9.45
CA ASP A 28 9.26 1.07 -9.43
C ASP A 28 10.11 2.32 -9.17
N ARG A 29 10.97 2.24 -8.14
CA ARG A 29 11.89 3.30 -7.74
C ARG A 29 13.18 2.70 -7.22
N ASP A 30 14.30 3.30 -7.64
CA ASP A 30 15.63 2.87 -7.21
C ASP A 30 15.92 3.19 -5.73
N ASP A 31 15.27 4.20 -5.17
CA ASP A 31 15.55 4.73 -3.84
C ASP A 31 14.88 3.98 -2.68
N TYR A 32 14.18 2.87 -2.94
CA TYR A 32 13.49 2.13 -1.87
C TYR A 32 14.41 1.41 -0.88
N HIS A 33 15.67 1.15 -1.23
CA HIS A 33 16.63 0.51 -0.35
C HIS A 33 17.01 1.37 0.88
N VAL A 34 16.76 2.68 0.84
CA VAL A 34 16.97 3.62 1.95
C VAL A 34 15.67 4.16 2.56
N LYS A 35 14.50 3.69 2.10
CA LYS A 35 13.18 4.19 2.53
C LYS A 35 12.44 3.18 3.39
N PHE A 36 11.69 3.69 4.36
CA PHE A 36 10.84 2.89 5.26
C PHE A 36 9.44 2.60 4.70
N ALA A 37 9.13 3.08 3.50
CA ALA A 37 7.86 2.89 2.83
C ALA A 37 8.05 2.82 1.32
N LYS A 38 7.09 2.20 0.63
CA LYS A 38 7.00 2.19 -0.84
C LYS A 38 5.76 2.97 -1.29
N ARG A 39 5.81 3.47 -2.52
CA ARG A 39 4.77 4.34 -3.10
C ARG A 39 3.88 3.50 -4.00
N PHE A 40 2.57 3.64 -3.81
CA PHE A 40 1.56 2.93 -4.59
C PHE A 40 0.64 3.92 -5.27
N THR A 41 0.25 3.65 -6.51
CA THR A 41 -0.86 4.35 -7.15
C THR A 41 -2.19 3.76 -6.69
N ILE A 42 -3.22 4.59 -6.62
CA ILE A 42 -4.57 4.19 -6.24
C ILE A 42 -5.42 4.12 -7.50
N ASN A 43 -6.08 2.98 -7.70
CA ASN A 43 -7.07 2.74 -8.75
C ASN A 43 -6.60 3.09 -10.18
N GLY A 44 -5.30 2.90 -10.46
CA GLY A 44 -4.71 3.24 -11.77
C GLY A 44 -4.61 4.74 -12.06
N THR A 45 -4.81 5.59 -11.05
CA THR A 45 -4.70 7.05 -11.17
C THR A 45 -3.31 7.56 -10.77
N ASN A 46 -3.07 8.87 -10.96
CA ASN A 46 -1.85 9.53 -10.48
C ASN A 46 -1.86 9.80 -8.96
N GLN A 47 -2.99 9.58 -8.29
CA GLN A 47 -3.07 9.64 -6.84
C GLN A 47 -2.31 8.47 -6.23
N ASN A 48 -1.67 8.73 -5.09
CA ASN A 48 -0.72 7.79 -4.54
C ASN A 48 -0.67 7.86 -3.02
N VAL A 49 -0.28 6.73 -2.43
CA VAL A 49 -0.07 6.56 -1.00
C VAL A 49 1.28 5.93 -0.73
N TRP A 50 1.82 6.19 0.46
CA TRP A 50 3.02 5.53 0.96
C TRP A 50 2.64 4.47 1.97
N ILE A 51 2.93 3.22 1.64
CA ILE A 51 2.66 2.08 2.53
C ILE A 51 3.97 1.70 3.22
N PRO A 52 4.01 1.70 4.57
CA PRO A 52 5.21 1.32 5.31
C PRO A 52 5.65 -0.12 5.05
N ASN A 53 6.97 -0.34 4.97
CA ASN A 53 7.55 -1.65 4.64
C ASN A 53 7.15 -2.76 5.61
N LYS A 54 6.71 -2.44 6.84
CA LYS A 54 6.24 -3.44 7.80
C LYS A 54 5.04 -4.25 7.26
N HIS A 55 4.21 -3.65 6.41
CA HIS A 55 3.04 -4.27 5.77
C HIS A 55 3.35 -4.89 4.40
N LEU A 56 4.61 -4.83 3.95
CA LEU A 56 5.03 -5.24 2.61
C LEU A 56 6.10 -6.33 2.66
N ALA A 57 6.11 -7.19 1.66
CA ALA A 57 7.27 -7.98 1.31
C ALA A 57 8.36 -7.09 0.67
N PRO A 58 9.62 -7.55 0.58
CA PRO A 58 10.73 -6.73 0.07
C PRO A 58 10.53 -6.18 -1.35
N ASP A 59 9.80 -6.92 -2.20
CA ASP A 59 9.41 -6.55 -3.57
C ASP A 59 8.25 -5.55 -3.63
N GLY A 60 7.57 -5.25 -2.51
CA GLY A 60 6.39 -4.40 -2.48
C GLY A 60 5.06 -5.15 -2.61
N THR A 61 5.06 -6.48 -2.48
CA THR A 61 3.82 -7.25 -2.33
C THR A 61 3.18 -6.99 -0.96
N LEU A 62 1.88 -6.69 -0.92
CA LEU A 62 1.10 -6.53 0.31
C LEU A 62 1.04 -7.85 1.05
N LYS A 63 1.37 -7.83 2.34
CA LYS A 63 1.16 -8.99 3.21
C LYS A 63 -0.34 -9.18 3.45
N GLN A 64 -0.79 -10.43 3.43
CA GLN A 64 -2.18 -10.77 3.68
C GLN A 64 -2.54 -10.56 5.16
N GLY A 65 -3.76 -10.08 5.42
CA GLY A 65 -4.29 -9.86 6.78
C GLY A 65 -3.75 -8.62 7.50
N GLU A 66 -2.87 -7.83 6.89
CA GLU A 66 -2.38 -6.58 7.49
C GLU A 66 -3.47 -5.49 7.45
N ASN A 67 -3.63 -4.77 8.56
CA ASN A 67 -4.45 -3.56 8.59
C ASN A 67 -3.61 -2.34 8.18
N ILE A 68 -3.98 -1.74 7.05
CA ILE A 68 -3.39 -0.50 6.52
C ILE A 68 -4.44 0.61 6.33
N ASP A 69 -5.60 0.51 6.98
CA ASP A 69 -6.70 1.48 6.88
C ASP A 69 -6.22 2.91 7.19
N TYR A 70 -5.36 3.04 8.21
CA TYR A 70 -4.80 4.32 8.62
C TYR A 70 -4.02 5.04 7.51
N VAL A 71 -3.44 4.31 6.54
CA VAL A 71 -2.75 4.90 5.38
C VAL A 71 -3.75 5.64 4.50
N PHE A 72 -4.93 5.03 4.30
CA PHE A 72 -6.01 5.58 3.49
C PHE A 72 -6.77 6.68 4.23
N MET A 73 -6.96 6.55 5.55
CA MET A 73 -7.55 7.61 6.38
C MET A 73 -6.73 8.90 6.29
N LYS A 74 -5.39 8.80 6.41
CA LYS A 74 -4.49 9.95 6.26
C LYS A 74 -4.45 10.53 4.85
N SER A 75 -4.79 9.72 3.85
CA SER A 75 -4.77 10.08 2.43
C SER A 75 -6.17 10.14 1.82
N ARG A 76 -7.17 10.53 2.64
CA ARG A 76 -8.59 10.51 2.28
C ARG A 76 -8.86 11.28 0.99
N ARG A 77 -8.28 12.47 0.85
CA ARG A 77 -8.50 13.31 -0.34
C ARG A 77 -7.95 12.66 -1.61
N GLN A 78 -6.81 12.00 -1.53
CA GLN A 78 -6.21 11.25 -2.64
C GLN A 78 -7.10 10.06 -3.02
N CYS A 79 -7.67 9.37 -2.03
CA CYS A 79 -8.62 8.28 -2.25
C CYS A 79 -9.87 8.79 -2.98
N GLU A 80 -10.47 9.88 -2.50
CA GLU A 80 -11.65 10.50 -3.14
C GLU A 80 -11.38 10.87 -4.60
N ILE A 81 -10.25 11.54 -4.89
CA ILE A 81 -9.85 11.92 -6.25
C ILE A 81 -9.58 10.68 -7.12
N ALA A 82 -9.12 9.58 -6.52
CA ALA A 82 -8.91 8.30 -7.21
C ALA A 82 -10.20 7.49 -7.43
N GLY A 83 -11.36 8.03 -7.02
CA GLY A 83 -12.65 7.35 -7.11
C GLY A 83 -12.86 6.27 -6.06
N VAL A 84 -12.14 6.32 -4.94
CA VAL A 84 -12.29 5.39 -3.81
C VAL A 84 -13.18 6.03 -2.74
N ASN A 85 -14.31 5.39 -2.47
CA ASN A 85 -15.19 5.77 -1.38
C ASN A 85 -14.83 5.00 -0.10
N LEU A 86 -14.12 5.65 0.83
CA LEU A 86 -13.70 4.99 2.08
C LEU A 86 -14.88 4.58 2.97
N ARG A 87 -16.05 5.21 2.86
CA ARG A 87 -17.24 4.78 3.60
C ARG A 87 -17.73 3.41 3.13
N GLU A 88 -17.63 3.12 1.83
CA GLU A 88 -18.00 1.81 1.27
C GLU A 88 -16.99 0.75 1.68
N VAL A 89 -15.69 1.10 1.68
CA VAL A 89 -14.61 0.22 2.14
C VAL A 89 -14.83 -0.19 3.60
N TRP A 90 -15.16 0.75 4.48
CA TRP A 90 -15.42 0.43 5.90
C TRP A 90 -16.76 -0.25 6.12
N SER A 91 -17.75 -0.01 5.25
CA SER A 91 -19.01 -0.77 5.29
C SER A 91 -18.79 -2.25 4.97
N TRP A 92 -17.78 -2.57 4.15
CA TRP A 92 -17.35 -3.96 3.92
C TRP A 92 -16.84 -4.61 5.21
N ASP A 93 -16.12 -3.88 6.06
CA ASP A 93 -15.63 -4.39 7.34
C ASP A 93 -16.78 -4.73 8.31
N ILE A 94 -17.81 -3.88 8.37
CA ILE A 94 -19.02 -4.09 9.18
C ILE A 94 -19.75 -5.37 8.74
N GLN A 95 -19.90 -5.57 7.42
CA GLN A 95 -20.58 -6.75 6.86
C GLN A 95 -19.79 -8.05 7.09
N ASN A 96 -18.47 -7.98 7.25
CA ASN A 96 -17.60 -9.13 7.52
C ASN A 96 -17.25 -9.29 9.01
N GLY A 97 -17.85 -8.50 9.90
CA GLY A 97 -17.77 -8.69 11.34
C GLY A 97 -16.60 -8.01 12.06
N ASP A 98 -15.85 -7.13 11.39
CA ASP A 98 -14.83 -6.31 12.02
C ASP A 98 -15.48 -5.15 12.79
N LYS A 99 -15.37 -5.18 14.13
CA LYS A 99 -16.02 -4.23 15.04
C LYS A 99 -15.18 -2.98 15.36
N ASP A 100 -13.97 -2.88 14.81
CA ASP A 100 -13.04 -1.79 15.10
C ASP A 100 -13.25 -0.63 14.10
N ILE A 101 -14.43 -0.01 14.21
CA ILE A 101 -14.81 1.16 13.42
C ILE A 101 -14.45 2.37 14.29
N TRP A 102 -13.50 3.17 13.84
CA TRP A 102 -13.16 4.42 14.52
C TRP A 102 -14.34 5.40 14.39
N GLU A 103 -15.18 5.46 15.43
CA GLU A 103 -16.23 6.49 15.62
C GLU A 103 -15.68 7.92 15.56
#